data_AF-A0A4S2T677-F1
#
_entry.id   AF-A0A4S2T677-F1
#
_cell.length_a   1.000
_cell.length_b   1.000
_cell.length_c   1.000
_cell.angle_alpha   90.00
_cell.angle_beta   90.00
_cell.angle_gamma   90.00
#
_symmetry.space_group_name_H-M   'P 1'
#
loop_
_entity.id
_entity.type
_entity.pdbx_description
1 polymer ?
#
loop_
_entity_poly.entity_id
_entity_poly.type
_entity_poly.pdbx_seq_one_letter_code
_entity_poly.pdbx_strand_id
1 'polypeptide(L)'
;MSAATIGHTARPRKSRIRSRNINGRPALAISTLRPHQYDLHPACASLICPDCKTWVPINGIQGRRQKLVPHDTGRAGKDTAVRCQGSNRLVTVDVTYEKWQQRLQDGGAETAARRPTTVLPKAFSPQTDQTLRARAERTPAGRVADWNAVLPRVAAIDKARGRRPAGDAPLDGRTAPMATLHPERPAC
;
A
#
# COMPACT_ATOMS: atom_id res chain seq x y z
N MET A 1 12.08 23.81 -10.42
CA MET A 1 12.25 22.40 -10.06
C MET A 1 10.87 21.79 -9.84
N SER A 2 10.21 21.35 -10.91
CA SER A 2 8.83 20.85 -10.87
C SER A 2 8.84 19.35 -10.61
N ALA A 3 8.27 18.93 -9.48
CA ALA A 3 8.14 17.52 -9.14
C ALA A 3 7.15 16.83 -10.10
N ALA A 4 7.62 15.82 -10.82
CA ALA A 4 6.79 15.02 -11.71
C ALA A 4 5.81 14.18 -10.88
N THR A 5 4.52 14.35 -11.15
CA THR A 5 3.43 13.63 -10.52
C THR A 5 3.53 12.14 -10.88
N ILE A 6 3.68 11.28 -9.87
CA ILE A 6 3.65 9.83 -10.04
C ILE A 6 2.26 9.46 -10.58
N GLY A 7 2.19 9.07 -11.85
CA GLY A 7 0.95 8.64 -12.48
C GLY A 7 0.46 7.33 -11.87
N HIS A 8 -0.60 7.39 -11.06
CA HIS A 8 -1.28 6.19 -10.57
C HIS A 8 -1.86 5.40 -11.75
N THR A 9 -1.38 4.16 -11.95
CA THR A 9 -1.89 3.17 -12.91
C THR A 9 -3.21 2.55 -12.45
N ALA A 10 -4.19 3.39 -12.12
CA ALA A 10 -5.56 2.94 -11.95
C ALA A 10 -6.16 2.68 -13.34
N ARG A 11 -6.50 1.42 -13.63
CA ARG A 11 -7.20 1.01 -14.86
C ARG A 11 -8.37 1.99 -15.12
N PRO A 12 -8.48 2.62 -16.30
CA PRO A 12 -9.54 3.58 -16.56
C PRO A 12 -10.89 2.88 -16.41
N ARG A 13 -11.64 3.29 -15.39
CA ARG A 13 -12.95 2.73 -15.10
C ARG A 13 -13.84 3.07 -16.29
N LYS A 14 -14.51 2.08 -16.91
CA LYS A 14 -15.50 2.33 -17.96
C LYS A 14 -16.47 3.39 -17.44
N SER A 15 -16.38 4.59 -18.01
CA SER A 15 -17.22 5.73 -17.65
C SER A 15 -18.63 5.42 -18.13
N ARG A 16 -19.43 4.73 -17.31
CA ARG A 16 -20.89 4.76 -17.50
C ARG A 16 -21.31 6.22 -17.38
N ILE A 17 -22.10 6.68 -18.35
CA ILE A 17 -22.75 8.00 -18.32
C ILE A 17 -23.29 8.22 -16.91
N ARG A 18 -22.87 9.32 -16.27
CA ARG A 18 -23.22 9.62 -14.88
C ARG A 18 -24.72 9.47 -14.73
N SER A 19 -25.16 8.46 -13.96
CA SER A 19 -26.59 8.22 -13.81
C SER A 19 -27.23 9.46 -13.24
N ARG A 20 -28.23 10.03 -13.91
CA ARG A 20 -28.98 11.18 -13.39
C ARG A 20 -29.74 10.83 -12.11
N ASN A 21 -30.03 9.54 -11.92
CA ASN A 21 -30.69 8.96 -10.76
C ASN A 21 -30.04 9.37 -9.43
N ILE A 22 -30.89 9.70 -8.46
CA ILE A 22 -30.55 10.11 -7.10
C ILE A 22 -31.28 9.14 -6.16
N ASN A 23 -30.59 8.69 -5.12
CA ASN A 23 -31.21 7.86 -4.09
C ASN A 23 -32.28 8.65 -3.33
N GLY A 24 -33.44 8.05 -3.06
CA GLY A 24 -34.52 8.67 -2.29
C GLY A 24 -34.23 8.85 -0.79
N ARG A 25 -33.13 8.29 -0.28
CA ARG A 25 -32.69 8.47 1.11
C ARG A 25 -32.33 9.93 1.42
N PRO A 26 -32.47 10.37 2.69
CA PRO A 26 -32.11 11.72 3.10
C PRO A 26 -30.64 12.02 2.81
N ALA A 27 -30.33 13.27 2.48
CA ALA A 27 -28.97 13.71 2.21
C ALA A 27 -28.05 13.41 3.41
N LEU A 28 -26.84 12.93 3.12
CA LEU A 28 -25.82 12.66 4.13
C LEU A 28 -25.02 13.94 4.38
N ALA A 29 -25.21 14.56 5.55
CA ALA A 29 -24.35 15.66 5.99
C ALA A 29 -22.96 15.11 6.38
N ILE A 30 -21.91 15.69 5.84
CA ILE A 30 -20.53 15.20 6.05
C ILE A 30 -20.12 15.35 7.52
N SER A 31 -20.60 16.38 8.21
CA SER A 31 -20.35 16.58 9.65
C SER A 31 -20.80 15.42 10.55
N THR A 32 -21.72 14.57 10.09
CA THR A 32 -22.17 13.38 10.83
C THR A 32 -21.10 12.27 10.88
N LEU A 33 -20.09 12.35 10.01
CA LEU A 33 -18.97 11.43 9.95
C LEU A 33 -17.79 11.96 10.78
N ARG A 34 -16.92 11.07 11.25
CA ARG A 34 -15.67 11.48 11.91
C ARG A 34 -14.71 12.09 10.88
N PRO A 35 -13.83 13.05 11.27
CA PRO A 35 -12.93 13.73 10.33
C PRO A 35 -12.07 12.82 9.45
N HIS A 36 -11.67 11.64 9.94
CA HIS A 36 -10.89 10.64 9.19
C HIS A 36 -11.73 9.72 8.28
N GLN A 37 -13.06 9.88 8.28
CA GLN A 37 -13.99 9.08 7.47
C GLN A 37 -14.43 9.83 6.20
N TYR A 38 -13.89 11.02 5.95
CA TYR A 38 -14.10 11.77 4.73
C TYR A 38 -12.87 12.59 4.38
N ASP A 39 -12.71 12.85 3.08
CA ASP A 39 -11.67 13.67 2.49
C ASP A 39 -12.36 14.77 1.67
N LEU A 40 -12.08 16.03 1.98
CA LEU A 40 -12.61 17.19 1.27
C LEU A 40 -11.63 17.79 0.26
N HIS A 41 -10.48 17.16 0.04
CA HIS A 41 -9.49 17.64 -0.91
C HIS A 41 -10.11 17.76 -2.32
N PRO A 42 -10.04 18.94 -2.98
CA PRO A 42 -10.78 19.21 -4.22
C PRO A 42 -10.52 18.21 -5.36
N ALA A 43 -9.32 17.62 -5.42
CA ALA A 43 -8.96 16.64 -6.44
C ALA A 43 -9.51 15.22 -6.19
N CYS A 44 -9.84 14.88 -4.93
CA CYS A 44 -10.16 13.52 -4.52
C CYS A 44 -11.25 13.43 -3.43
N ALA A 45 -12.19 14.38 -3.44
CA ALA A 45 -13.25 14.43 -2.45
C ALA A 45 -14.01 13.09 -2.36
N SER A 46 -13.99 12.48 -1.18
CA SER A 46 -14.53 11.13 -0.95
C SER A 46 -14.95 10.94 0.50
N LEU A 47 -15.81 9.97 0.75
CA LEU A 47 -16.21 9.62 2.12
C LEU A 47 -16.45 8.12 2.27
N ILE A 48 -16.42 7.64 3.51
CA ILE A 48 -16.83 6.28 3.85
C ILE A 48 -18.35 6.22 3.84
N CYS A 49 -18.92 5.41 2.95
CA CYS A 49 -20.36 5.17 2.94
C CYS A 49 -20.80 4.49 4.25
N PRO A 50 -21.81 5.01 4.99
CA PRO A 50 -22.24 4.41 6.25
C PRO A 50 -22.89 3.03 6.08
N ASP A 51 -23.44 2.73 4.89
CA ASP A 51 -24.12 1.47 4.60
C ASP A 51 -23.13 0.32 4.30
N CYS A 52 -22.10 0.56 3.49
CA CYS A 52 -21.18 -0.49 3.04
C CYS A 52 -19.73 -0.33 3.52
N LYS A 53 -19.40 0.76 4.23
CA LYS A 53 -18.07 1.07 4.79
C LYS A 53 -16.94 1.19 3.75
N THR A 54 -17.28 1.32 2.47
CA THR A 54 -16.32 1.55 1.38
C THR A 54 -16.01 3.04 1.25
N TRP A 55 -14.78 3.39 0.86
CA TRP A 55 -14.44 4.74 0.43
C TRP A 55 -15.05 5.02 -0.94
N VAL A 56 -15.87 6.06 -1.03
CA VAL A 56 -16.66 6.41 -2.21
C VAL A 56 -16.41 7.87 -2.59
N PRO A 57 -16.04 8.15 -3.86
CA PRO A 57 -15.88 9.53 -4.31
C PRO A 57 -17.22 10.28 -4.34
N ILE A 58 -17.14 11.59 -4.07
CA ILE A 58 -18.25 12.53 -4.15
C ILE A 58 -18.18 13.18 -5.53
N ASN A 59 -19.22 12.96 -6.35
CA ASN A 59 -19.33 13.62 -7.64
C ASN A 59 -19.78 15.06 -7.46
N GLY A 60 -19.16 15.96 -8.22
CA GLY A 60 -19.60 17.35 -8.33
C GLY A 60 -19.45 18.13 -7.03
N ILE A 61 -18.36 17.92 -6.29
CA ILE A 61 -18.08 18.61 -5.02
C ILE A 61 -18.18 20.14 -5.16
N GLN A 62 -17.71 20.70 -6.27
CA GLN A 62 -17.82 22.12 -6.66
C GLN A 62 -19.15 22.50 -7.35
N GLY A 63 -20.02 21.53 -7.61
CA GLY A 63 -21.29 21.73 -8.31
C GLY A 63 -22.45 22.05 -7.38
N ARG A 64 -23.65 22.22 -7.95
CA ARG A 64 -24.88 22.49 -7.18
C ARG A 64 -25.48 21.25 -6.49
N ARG A 65 -25.07 20.05 -6.89
CA ARG A 65 -25.61 18.78 -6.39
C ARG A 65 -24.49 17.76 -6.20
N GLN A 66 -24.09 17.57 -4.96
CA GLN A 66 -23.11 16.57 -4.57
C GLN A 66 -23.81 15.23 -4.32
N LYS A 67 -23.25 14.15 -4.87
CA LYS A 67 -23.74 12.79 -4.61
C LYS A 67 -22.64 11.75 -4.69
N LEU A 68 -22.84 10.65 -3.97
CA LEU A 68 -21.94 9.51 -4.03
C LEU A 68 -21.96 8.85 -5.40
N VAL A 69 -20.77 8.47 -5.89
CA VAL A 69 -20.61 7.66 -7.09
C VAL A 69 -21.32 6.29 -6.91
N PRO A 70 -21.86 5.70 -8.00
CA PRO A 70 -22.26 4.30 -8.01
C PRO A 70 -21.17 3.36 -7.48
N HIS A 71 -21.48 2.65 -6.40
CA HIS A 71 -20.60 1.69 -5.74
C HIS A 71 -21.39 0.49 -5.19
N ASP A 72 -20.72 -0.64 -5.12
CA ASP A 72 -21.29 -1.90 -4.66
C ASP A 72 -20.86 -2.19 -3.22
N THR A 73 -21.53 -3.14 -2.56
CA THR A 73 -21.15 -3.69 -1.27
C THR A 73 -20.04 -4.73 -1.45
N GLY A 74 -19.28 -4.96 -0.39
CA GLY A 74 -18.21 -5.95 -0.36
C GLY A 74 -16.84 -5.40 -0.76
N ARG A 75 -15.81 -6.21 -0.52
CA ARG A 75 -14.42 -5.87 -0.82
C ARG A 75 -14.13 -6.17 -2.29
N ALA A 76 -13.57 -5.18 -2.98
CA ALA A 76 -13.17 -5.30 -4.37
C ALA A 76 -12.29 -6.54 -4.60
N GLY A 77 -12.69 -7.38 -5.55
CA GLY A 77 -11.97 -8.61 -5.91
C GLY A 77 -12.13 -9.80 -4.95
N LYS A 78 -12.99 -9.69 -3.92
CA LYS A 78 -13.29 -10.81 -3.00
C LYS A 78 -14.76 -11.21 -3.00
N ASP A 79 -15.64 -10.22 -2.84
CA ASP A 79 -17.06 -10.47 -2.63
C ASP A 79 -17.87 -10.24 -3.92
N THR A 80 -19.07 -10.82 -3.99
CA THR A 80 -20.00 -10.58 -5.10
C THR A 80 -20.44 -9.11 -5.08
N ALA A 81 -20.31 -8.43 -6.22
CA ALA A 81 -20.66 -7.02 -6.36
C ALA A 81 -22.18 -6.81 -6.36
N VAL A 82 -22.75 -6.56 -5.18
CA VAL A 82 -24.17 -6.21 -5.01
C VAL A 82 -24.30 -4.70 -4.85
N ARG A 83 -25.26 -4.07 -5.53
CA ARG A 83 -25.44 -2.61 -5.48
C ARG A 83 -25.69 -2.13 -4.04
N CYS A 84 -24.91 -1.16 -3.57
CA CYS A 84 -25.10 -0.59 -2.23
C CYS A 84 -26.37 0.26 -2.13
N GLN A 85 -27.13 0.08 -1.04
CA GLN A 85 -28.34 0.86 -0.71
C GLN A 85 -28.07 2.35 -0.48
N GLY A 86 -26.85 2.70 -0.08
CA GLY A 86 -26.38 4.08 0.10
C GLY A 86 -25.86 4.73 -1.18
N SER A 87 -25.91 4.03 -2.31
CA SER A 87 -25.31 4.54 -3.52
C SER A 87 -26.16 5.58 -4.23
N ASN A 88 -25.53 6.48 -5.00
CA ASN A 88 -26.18 7.68 -5.57
C ASN A 88 -26.86 8.59 -4.52
N ARG A 89 -26.53 8.44 -3.23
CA ARG A 89 -27.08 9.27 -2.14
C ARG A 89 -26.55 10.70 -2.22
N LEU A 90 -27.43 11.67 -2.01
CA LEU A 90 -27.06 13.08 -1.90
C LEU A 90 -26.14 13.30 -0.70
N VAL A 91 -25.21 14.22 -0.86
CA VAL A 91 -24.26 14.61 0.18
C VAL A 91 -24.42 16.11 0.41
N THR A 92 -24.50 16.50 1.67
CA THR A 92 -24.47 17.91 2.07
C THR A 92 -23.08 18.20 2.62
N VAL A 93 -22.32 19.04 1.92
CA VAL A 93 -20.98 19.47 2.35
C VAL A 93 -21.14 20.69 3.24
N ASP A 94 -21.25 20.46 4.54
CA ASP A 94 -21.48 21.47 5.58
C ASP A 94 -20.20 21.84 6.37
N VAL A 95 -19.07 21.26 5.98
CA VAL A 95 -17.74 21.54 6.54
C VAL A 95 -16.86 22.09 5.43
N THR A 96 -16.16 23.20 5.69
CA THR A 96 -15.21 23.76 4.73
C THR A 96 -13.93 22.93 4.68
N TYR A 97 -13.20 23.02 3.56
CA TYR A 97 -11.93 22.32 3.38
C TYR A 97 -10.93 22.70 4.48
N GLU A 98 -10.82 23.99 4.80
CA GLU A 98 -9.89 24.53 5.79
C GLU A 98 -10.20 23.99 7.19
N LYS A 99 -11.50 23.95 7.56
CA LYS A 99 -11.94 23.43 8.85
C LYS A 99 -11.71 21.92 8.98
N TRP A 100 -11.88 21.18 7.90
CA TRP A 100 -11.56 19.75 7.87
C TRP A 100 -10.05 19.52 7.98
N GLN A 101 -9.24 20.26 7.21
CA GLN A 101 -7.78 20.16 7.25
C GLN A 101 -7.25 20.46 8.66
N GLN A 102 -7.77 21.50 9.29
CA GLN A 102 -7.41 21.86 10.67
C GLN A 102 -7.75 20.74 11.66
N ARG A 103 -8.95 20.15 11.58
CA ARG A 103 -9.33 19.00 12.44
C ARG A 103 -8.39 17.80 12.32
N LEU A 104 -7.87 17.54 11.12
CA LEU A 104 -6.90 16.46 10.91
C LEU A 104 -5.52 16.81 11.49
N GLN A 105 -5.09 18.06 11.32
CA GLN A 105 -3.82 18.54 11.88
C GLN A 105 -3.85 18.56 13.41
N ASP A 106 -4.93 19.06 14.01
CA ASP A 106 -5.10 19.12 15.46
C ASP A 106 -5.11 17.72 16.09
N GLY A 107 -5.81 16.75 15.49
CA GLY A 107 -5.79 15.36 15.96
C GLY A 107 -4.39 14.71 15.86
N GLY A 108 -3.63 15.08 14.82
CA GLY A 108 -2.22 14.70 14.69
C GLY A 108 -1.34 15.33 15.78
N ALA A 109 -1.54 16.62 16.06
CA ALA A 109 -0.82 17.35 17.09
C ALA A 109 -1.11 16.81 18.50
N GLU A 110 -2.37 16.51 18.82
CA GLU A 110 -2.76 15.89 20.09
C GLU A 110 -2.10 14.52 20.28
N THR A 111 -2.04 13.71 19.21
CA THR A 111 -1.38 12.40 19.25
C THR A 111 0.14 12.54 19.40
N ALA A 112 0.76 13.48 18.70
CA ALA A 112 2.20 13.76 18.78
C ALA A 112 2.63 14.37 20.12
N ALA A 113 1.73 15.13 20.77
CA ALA A 113 1.95 15.68 22.10
C ALA A 113 1.91 14.61 23.21
N ARG A 114 1.42 13.39 22.92
CA ARG A 114 1.55 12.27 23.86
C ARG A 114 3.02 11.98 24.05
N ARG A 115 3.48 12.03 25.31
CA ARG A 115 4.86 11.75 25.68
C ARG A 115 5.26 10.41 25.06
N PRO A 116 6.27 10.36 24.18
CA PRO A 116 6.69 9.09 23.59
C PRO A 116 7.12 8.17 24.73
N THR A 117 6.59 6.95 24.74
CA THR A 117 7.14 5.92 25.61
C THR A 117 8.57 5.68 25.16
N THR A 118 9.55 5.97 26.02
CA THR A 118 10.94 5.61 25.76
C THR A 118 11.01 4.09 25.60
N VAL A 119 11.13 3.60 24.37
CA VAL A 119 11.41 2.20 24.10
C VAL A 119 12.86 1.98 24.54
N LEU A 120 13.03 1.40 25.73
CA LEU A 120 14.34 0.93 26.16
C LEU A 120 14.79 -0.15 25.17
N PRO A 121 15.93 0.01 24.47
CA PRO A 121 16.44 -1.05 23.62
C PRO A 121 16.62 -2.30 24.47
N LYS A 122 16.15 -3.44 23.96
CA LYS A 122 16.38 -4.73 24.61
C LYS A 122 17.89 -4.90 24.76
N ALA A 123 18.36 -5.08 25.98
CA ALA A 123 19.77 -5.35 26.23
C ALA A 123 20.21 -6.51 25.34
N PHE A 124 21.31 -6.33 24.61
CA PHE A 124 21.92 -7.43 23.85
C PHE A 124 22.24 -8.56 24.83
N SER A 125 21.88 -9.79 24.48
CA SER A 125 22.35 -10.93 25.25
C SER A 125 23.89 -10.99 25.14
N PRO A 126 24.60 -11.54 26.15
CA PRO A 126 26.05 -11.75 26.06
C PRO A 126 26.47 -12.49 24.78
N GLN A 127 25.64 -13.42 24.31
CA GLN A 127 25.85 -14.15 23.07
C GLN A 127 25.79 -13.26 21.82
N THR A 128 24.84 -12.32 21.76
CA THR A 128 24.75 -11.38 20.64
C THR A 128 25.93 -10.41 20.64
N ASP A 129 26.34 -9.90 21.80
CA ASP A 129 27.53 -9.04 21.90
C ASP A 129 28.80 -9.78 21.46
N GLN A 130 28.99 -11.03 21.94
CA GLN A 130 30.11 -11.87 21.52
C GLN A 130 30.13 -12.10 20.00
N THR A 131 28.97 -12.36 19.39
CA THR A 131 28.85 -12.57 17.94
C THR A 131 29.17 -11.30 17.16
N LEU A 132 28.72 -10.14 17.64
CA LEU A 132 28.98 -8.85 17.01
C LEU A 132 30.47 -8.47 17.11
N ARG A 133 31.11 -8.69 18.26
CA ARG A 133 32.56 -8.49 18.43
C ARG A 133 33.36 -9.42 17.54
N ALA A 134 33.06 -10.71 17.55
CA ALA A 134 33.72 -11.68 16.67
C ALA A 134 33.58 -11.30 15.18
N ARG A 135 32.44 -10.72 14.78
CA ARG A 135 32.25 -10.21 13.42
C ARG A 135 33.08 -8.96 13.14
N ALA A 136 33.20 -8.04 14.10
CA ALA A 136 34.00 -6.83 13.96
C ALA A 136 35.51 -7.13 13.89
N GLU A 137 35.96 -8.15 14.61
CA GLU A 137 37.36 -8.60 14.64
C GLU A 137 37.77 -9.42 13.40
N ARG A 138 36.82 -9.82 12.55
CA ARG A 138 37.13 -10.61 11.34
C ARG A 138 37.90 -9.80 10.31
N THR A 139 39.15 -10.19 10.09
CA THR A 139 39.99 -9.66 9.02
C THR A 139 39.54 -10.15 7.63
N PRO A 140 39.85 -9.40 6.55
CA PRO A 140 39.62 -9.87 5.18
C PRO A 140 40.30 -11.22 4.89
N ALA A 141 41.52 -11.42 5.38
CA ALA A 141 42.25 -12.68 5.23
C ALA A 141 41.55 -13.84 5.94
N GLY A 142 41.03 -13.63 7.16
CA GLY A 142 40.24 -14.63 7.87
C GLY A 142 38.97 -15.03 7.12
N ARG A 143 38.28 -14.07 6.48
CA ARG A 143 37.09 -14.40 5.65
C ARG A 143 37.45 -15.25 4.43
N VAL A 144 38.57 -14.98 3.79
CA VAL A 144 39.05 -15.79 2.65
C VAL A 144 39.39 -17.21 3.12
N ALA A 145 40.07 -17.34 4.25
CA ALA A 145 40.39 -18.64 4.85
C ALA A 145 39.13 -19.43 5.23
N ASP A 146 38.16 -18.79 5.90
CA ASP A 146 36.86 -19.38 6.25
C ASP A 146 36.11 -19.88 5.01
N TRP A 147 36.09 -19.07 3.94
CA TRP A 147 35.45 -19.46 2.68
C TRP A 147 36.17 -20.65 2.04
N ASN A 148 37.50 -20.60 1.96
CA ASN A 148 38.31 -21.69 1.43
C ASN A 148 38.11 -23.01 2.20
N ALA A 149 37.92 -22.95 3.51
CA ALA A 149 37.63 -24.13 4.33
C ALA A 149 36.25 -24.75 4.00
N VAL A 150 35.26 -23.93 3.62
CA VAL A 150 33.90 -24.39 3.31
C VAL A 150 33.72 -24.76 1.83
N LEU A 151 34.59 -24.28 0.93
CA LEU A 151 34.54 -24.54 -0.51
C LEU A 151 34.39 -26.03 -0.88
N PRO A 152 35.15 -26.99 -0.30
CA PRO A 152 35.02 -28.40 -0.67
C PRO A 152 33.61 -28.96 -0.36
N ARG A 153 33.02 -28.53 0.77
CA ARG A 153 31.68 -28.95 1.17
C ARG A 153 30.62 -28.36 0.24
N VAL A 154 30.76 -27.08 -0.13
CA VAL A 154 29.88 -26.43 -1.11
C VAL A 154 29.95 -27.18 -2.44
N ALA A 155 31.15 -27.47 -2.94
CA ALA A 155 31.35 -28.21 -4.18
C ALA A 155 30.71 -29.61 -4.15
N ALA A 156 30.83 -30.33 -3.03
CA ALA A 156 30.19 -31.63 -2.83
C ALA A 156 28.65 -31.53 -2.86
N ILE A 157 28.09 -30.53 -2.18
CA ILE A 157 26.65 -30.28 -2.15
C ILE A 157 26.13 -29.89 -3.55
N ASP A 158 26.83 -29.03 -4.28
CA ASP A 158 26.44 -28.63 -5.62
C ASP A 158 26.52 -29.81 -6.61
N LYS A 159 27.53 -30.68 -6.48
CA LYS A 159 27.60 -31.94 -7.23
C LYS A 159 26.41 -32.85 -6.92
N ALA A 160 25.96 -32.91 -5.67
CA ALA A 160 24.79 -33.68 -5.28
C ALA A 160 23.49 -33.07 -5.84
N ARG A 161 23.34 -31.74 -5.79
CA ARG A 161 22.19 -31.03 -6.40
C ARG A 161 22.11 -31.21 -7.91
N GLY A 162 23.26 -31.30 -8.58
CA GLY A 162 23.33 -31.55 -10.03
C GLY A 162 22.88 -32.96 -10.42
N ARG A 163 22.81 -33.91 -9.49
CA ARG A 163 22.24 -35.25 -9.75
C ARG A 163 20.73 -35.15 -9.80
N ARG A 164 20.18 -35.09 -11.00
CA ARG A 164 18.73 -35.24 -11.21
C ARG A 164 18.32 -36.68 -10.87
N PRO A 165 17.25 -36.90 -10.09
CA PRO A 165 16.65 -38.22 -9.99
C PRO A 165 16.27 -38.73 -11.38
N ALA A 166 16.56 -39.99 -11.69
CA ALA A 166 16.08 -40.61 -12.92
C ALA A 166 14.55 -40.72 -12.85
N GLY A 167 13.83 -40.08 -13.76
CA GLY A 167 12.38 -40.23 -13.90
C GLY A 167 11.57 -38.94 -14.07
N ASP A 168 12.04 -37.80 -13.54
CA ASP A 168 11.31 -36.53 -13.67
C ASP A 168 12.16 -35.48 -14.38
N ALA A 169 11.95 -35.32 -15.68
CA ALA A 169 12.31 -34.09 -16.36
C ALA A 169 11.35 -33.00 -15.86
N PRO A 170 11.84 -31.81 -15.44
CA PRO A 170 10.96 -30.66 -15.24
C PRO A 170 10.18 -30.44 -16.53
N LEU A 171 8.85 -30.34 -16.45
CA LEU A 171 7.99 -29.92 -17.56
C LEU A 171 8.65 -28.73 -18.26
N ASP A 172 8.85 -28.83 -19.58
CA ASP A 172 9.58 -27.89 -20.43
C ASP A 172 9.38 -26.43 -19.98
N GLY A 173 10.25 -25.98 -19.09
CA GLY A 173 10.27 -24.61 -18.61
C GLY A 173 10.84 -23.76 -19.73
N ARG A 174 10.24 -22.59 -19.99
CA ARG A 174 10.81 -21.63 -20.93
C ARG A 174 12.29 -21.43 -20.62
N THR A 175 13.14 -21.63 -21.62
CA THR A 175 14.58 -21.42 -21.54
C THR A 175 14.85 -20.03 -21.00
N ALA A 176 15.49 -19.93 -19.84
CA ALA A 176 15.89 -18.65 -19.29
C ALA A 176 16.98 -18.06 -20.20
N PRO A 177 16.88 -16.80 -20.62
CA PRO A 177 17.92 -16.16 -21.41
C PRO A 177 19.22 -16.12 -20.59
N MET A 178 20.29 -16.70 -21.14
CA MET A 178 21.61 -16.70 -20.52
C MET A 178 22.36 -15.36 -20.66
N ALA A 179 21.82 -14.44 -21.45
CA ALA A 179 22.35 -13.09 -21.55
C ALA A 179 21.93 -12.28 -20.31
N THR A 180 22.92 -11.74 -19.60
CA THR A 180 22.71 -10.80 -18.50
C THR A 180 21.98 -9.57 -19.04
N LEU A 181 20.74 -9.35 -18.60
CA LEU A 181 19.98 -8.16 -18.97
C LEU A 181 20.53 -6.96 -18.20
N HIS A 182 21.07 -5.98 -18.93
CA HIS A 182 21.47 -4.70 -18.35
C HIS A 182 20.29 -3.72 -18.43
N PRO A 183 19.82 -3.17 -17.30
CA PRO A 183 18.81 -2.12 -17.33
C PRO A 183 19.42 -0.87 -17.96
N GLU A 184 18.83 -0.40 -19.05
CA GLU A 184 19.19 0.90 -19.62
C GLU A 184 18.83 2.00 -18.62
N ARG A 185 19.81 2.85 -18.31
CA ARG A 185 19.57 4.05 -17.51
C ARG A 185 18.88 5.08 -18.42
N PRO A 186 17.72 5.65 -18.05
CA PRO A 186 17.10 6.70 -18.85
C PRO A 186 18.07 7.88 -18.97
N ALA A 187 18.21 8.38 -20.20
CA ALA A 187 19.00 9.58 -20.50
C ALA A 187 18.39 10.80 -19.81
N CYS A 188 19.28 11.65 -19.29
CA CYS A 188 18.98 12.88 -18.56
C CYS A 188 18.17 13.89 -19.39
#